data_AF-A0A328DNL3-F1
#
_entry.id   AF-A0A328DNL3-F1
#
_cell.length_a   1.000
_cell.length_b   1.000
_cell.length_c   1.000
_cell.angle_alpha   90.00
_cell.angle_beta   90.00
_cell.angle_gamma   90.00
#
_symmetry.space_group_name_H-M   'P 1'
#
loop_
_entity.id
_entity.type
_entity.pdbx_description
1 polymer ?
#
loop_
_entity_poly.entity_id
_entity_poly.type
_entity_poly.pdbx_seq_one_letter_code
_entity_poly.pdbx_strand_id
1 'polypeptide(L)'
;MRLLTHNMLSSNIKGVTNGFPLRIEVEKAMEKSVDFNGEFIRSLFPKIDWAALVEASRSLGYAELPESADAAASMLESEEFLQKVHHALLEIHLEEGALVCPETGRKFPVSKGIPNMLLHEDEELDIEISSGNSEELSLYKNRFLCNLFLCDQ
;
A
#
# COMPACT_ATOMS: atom_id res chain seq x y z
N MET A 1 4.09 12.56 1.35
CA MET A 1 4.32 11.12 1.48
C MET A 1 5.14 10.67 0.29
N ARG A 2 6.26 9.99 0.53
CA ARG A 2 7.09 9.42 -0.54
C ARG A 2 6.40 8.21 -1.15
N LEU A 3 6.65 7.95 -2.44
CA LEU A 3 6.14 6.73 -3.07
C LEU A 3 6.73 5.45 -2.45
N LEU A 4 7.94 5.51 -1.90
CA LEU A 4 8.48 4.41 -1.11
C LEU A 4 7.56 4.04 0.07
N THR A 5 6.99 5.03 0.75
CA THR A 5 6.05 4.79 1.87
C THR A 5 4.75 4.18 1.36
N HIS A 6 4.19 4.71 0.26
CA HIS A 6 3.00 4.15 -0.38
C HIS A 6 3.17 2.66 -0.71
N ASN A 7 4.32 2.28 -1.24
CA ASN A 7 4.62 0.91 -1.63
C ASN A 7 4.73 -0.06 -0.43
N MET A 8 4.84 0.45 0.80
CA MET A 8 4.87 -0.34 2.03
C MET A 8 3.56 -0.27 2.83
N LEU A 9 2.56 0.48 2.36
CA LEU A 9 1.29 0.68 3.04
C LEU A 9 0.17 -0.15 2.41
N SER A 10 -0.50 -0.95 3.22
CA SER A 10 -1.72 -1.68 2.87
C SER A 10 -2.89 -1.25 3.75
N SER A 11 -4.11 -1.47 3.26
CA SER A 11 -5.31 -1.32 4.10
C SER A 11 -5.32 -2.36 5.22
N ASN A 12 -5.52 -1.90 6.46
CA ASN A 12 -5.57 -2.76 7.66
C ASN A 12 -7.01 -3.00 8.17
N ILE A 13 -8.02 -2.71 7.35
CA ILE A 13 -9.43 -2.98 7.68
C ILE A 13 -9.61 -4.50 7.87
N LYS A 14 -10.28 -4.91 8.96
CA LYS A 14 -10.49 -6.33 9.25
C LYS A 14 -11.38 -6.96 8.17
N GLY A 15 -11.00 -8.15 7.69
CA GLY A 15 -11.73 -8.87 6.63
C GLY A 15 -11.30 -8.54 5.20
N VAL A 16 -10.47 -7.52 5.00
CA VAL A 16 -9.88 -7.23 3.69
C VAL A 16 -8.79 -8.25 3.38
N THR A 17 -8.91 -8.91 2.22
CA THR A 17 -7.92 -9.89 1.77
C THR A 17 -6.95 -9.28 0.77
N ASN A 18 -7.41 -8.29 -0.01
CA ASN A 18 -6.65 -7.59 -1.04
C ASN A 18 -6.59 -6.08 -0.72
N GLY A 19 -5.79 -5.73 0.28
CA GLY A 19 -5.62 -4.34 0.74
C GLY A 19 -4.51 -3.55 0.04
N PHE A 20 -3.89 -4.11 -0.99
CA PHE A 20 -2.72 -3.55 -1.67
C PHE A 20 -2.78 -3.82 -3.18
N PRO A 21 -2.34 -2.87 -4.04
CA PRO A 21 -1.92 -1.50 -3.71
C PRO A 21 -3.10 -0.56 -3.46
N LEU A 22 -2.88 0.45 -2.62
CA LEU A 22 -3.85 1.53 -2.41
C LEU A 22 -3.83 2.47 -3.61
N ARG A 23 -4.99 2.84 -4.17
CA ARG A 23 -5.04 3.80 -5.28
C ARG A 23 -4.77 5.21 -4.77
N ILE A 24 -3.99 5.98 -5.52
CA ILE A 24 -3.67 7.36 -5.14
C ILE A 24 -4.61 8.32 -5.86
N GLU A 25 -5.38 9.10 -5.09
CA GLU A 25 -6.06 10.30 -5.55
C GLU A 25 -5.17 11.51 -5.21
N VAL A 26 -4.65 12.18 -6.23
CA VAL A 26 -3.73 13.32 -6.07
C VAL A 26 -4.51 14.61 -6.08
N GLU A 27 -4.37 15.41 -5.02
CA GLU A 27 -4.85 16.80 -4.99
C GLU A 27 -3.67 17.78 -5.16
N LYS A 28 -2.57 17.52 -4.45
CA LYS A 28 -1.33 18.30 -4.53
C LYS A 28 -0.11 17.40 -4.42
N ALA A 29 0.80 17.53 -5.37
CA ALA A 29 2.09 16.85 -5.37
C ALA A 29 3.23 17.88 -5.37
N MET A 30 4.37 17.48 -4.81
CA MET A 30 5.59 18.27 -4.80
C MET A 30 6.80 17.38 -5.05
N GLU A 31 7.79 17.93 -5.72
CA GLU A 31 9.11 17.31 -5.84
C GLU A 31 10.05 17.87 -4.76
N LYS A 32 10.85 17.00 -4.15
CA LYS A 32 11.89 17.37 -3.20
C LYS A 32 13.17 16.65 -3.57
N SER A 33 14.24 17.40 -3.82
CA SER A 33 15.56 16.83 -4.13
C SER A 33 16.07 15.98 -2.97
N VAL A 34 16.59 14.79 -3.27
CA VAL A 34 17.24 13.89 -2.31
C VAL A 34 18.55 13.41 -2.91
N ASP A 35 19.58 13.23 -2.08
CA ASP A 35 20.86 12.73 -2.59
C ASP A 35 20.69 11.34 -3.23
N PHE A 36 21.27 11.18 -4.41
CA PHE A 36 21.23 9.92 -5.14
C PHE A 36 22.15 8.88 -4.51
N ASN A 37 21.63 7.68 -4.27
CA ASN A 37 22.40 6.53 -3.82
C ASN A 37 21.95 5.28 -4.59
N GLY A 38 22.72 4.90 -5.61
CA GLY A 38 22.40 3.75 -6.45
C GLY A 38 22.42 2.40 -5.70
N GLU A 39 23.30 2.23 -4.72
CA GLU A 39 23.36 1.00 -3.91
C GLU A 39 22.09 0.82 -3.06
N PHE A 40 21.57 1.92 -2.51
CA PHE A 40 20.30 1.93 -1.79
C PHE A 40 19.15 1.49 -2.67
N ILE A 41 19.04 2.02 -3.90
CA ILE A 41 17.97 1.65 -4.84
C ILE A 41 18.06 0.16 -5.23
N ARG A 42 19.27 -0.36 -5.49
CA ARG A 42 19.48 -1.79 -5.78
C ARG A 42 19.04 -2.67 -4.62
N SER A 43 19.32 -2.25 -3.38
CA SER A 43 18.92 -2.98 -2.17
C SER A 43 17.41 -2.95 -1.90
N LEU A 44 16.73 -1.90 -2.36
CA LEU A 44 15.29 -1.71 -2.21
C LEU A 44 14.49 -2.44 -3.28
N PHE A 45 15.02 -2.55 -4.50
CA PHE A 45 14.33 -3.17 -5.62
C PHE A 45 13.62 -4.50 -5.30
N PRO A 46 14.24 -5.49 -4.62
CA PRO A 46 13.56 -6.75 -4.30
C PRO A 46 12.43 -6.62 -3.26
N LYS A 47 12.34 -5.49 -2.55
CA LYS A 47 11.29 -5.22 -1.54
C LYS A 47 10.14 -4.41 -2.10
N ILE A 48 10.28 -3.88 -3.31
CA ILE A 48 9.32 -2.98 -3.93
C ILE A 48 8.38 -3.80 -4.81
N ASP A 49 7.08 -3.57 -4.64
CA ASP A 49 6.11 -3.98 -5.65
C ASP A 49 6.18 -3.02 -6.83
N TRP A 50 6.73 -3.52 -7.95
CA TRP A 50 6.98 -2.70 -9.13
C TRP A 50 5.69 -2.20 -9.79
N ALA A 51 4.66 -3.04 -9.86
CA ALA A 51 3.39 -2.68 -10.49
C ALA A 51 2.71 -1.55 -9.73
N ALA A 52 2.69 -1.64 -8.40
CA ALA A 52 2.17 -0.60 -7.52
C ALA A 52 2.95 0.72 -7.65
N LEU A 53 4.28 0.66 -7.77
CA LEU A 53 5.11 1.86 -7.97
C LEU A 53 4.81 2.54 -9.31
N VAL A 54 4.67 1.79 -10.39
CA VAL A 54 4.38 2.33 -11.72
C VAL A 54 3.01 3.00 -11.74
N GLU A 55 1.98 2.37 -11.17
CA GLU A 55 0.64 2.94 -11.06
C GLU A 55 0.63 4.22 -10.20
N ALA A 56 1.31 4.19 -9.06
CA ALA A 56 1.44 5.34 -8.17
C ALA A 56 2.17 6.51 -8.82
N SER A 57 3.26 6.22 -9.54
CA SER A 57 4.05 7.21 -10.26
C SER A 57 3.23 7.87 -11.37
N ARG A 58 2.48 7.07 -12.14
CA ARG A 58 1.57 7.57 -13.18
C ARG A 58 0.48 8.48 -12.61
N SER A 59 -0.07 8.12 -11.46
CA SER A 59 -1.09 8.93 -10.77
C SER A 59 -0.56 10.31 -10.38
N LEU A 60 0.75 10.41 -10.11
CA LEU A 60 1.45 11.66 -9.81
C LEU A 60 2.02 12.37 -11.05
N GLY A 61 1.75 11.88 -12.26
CA GLY A 61 2.21 12.47 -13.52
C GLY A 61 3.60 12.02 -13.99
N TYR A 62 4.19 10.99 -13.37
CA TYR A 62 5.50 10.45 -13.74
C TYR A 62 5.37 9.08 -14.42
N ALA A 63 5.58 9.03 -15.73
CA ALA A 63 5.39 7.84 -16.56
C ALA A 63 6.69 7.31 -17.21
N GLU A 64 7.85 7.74 -16.72
CA GLU A 64 9.18 7.36 -17.24
C GLU A 64 9.62 5.94 -16.85
N LEU A 65 8.88 5.26 -15.97
CA LEU A 65 9.18 3.91 -15.51
C LEU A 65 8.62 2.85 -16.49
N PRO A 66 9.39 1.78 -16.79
CA PRO A 66 8.91 0.67 -17.60
C PRO A 66 7.78 -0.10 -16.90
N GLU A 67 6.85 -0.64 -17.69
CA GLU A 67 5.67 -1.36 -17.16
C GLU A 67 6.02 -2.71 -16.54
N SER A 68 7.03 -3.39 -17.08
CA SER A 68 7.43 -4.73 -16.63
C SER A 68 8.57 -4.68 -15.63
N ALA A 69 8.41 -5.43 -14.54
CA ALA A 69 9.46 -5.64 -13.54
C ALA A 69 10.69 -6.36 -14.12
N ASP A 70 10.51 -7.24 -15.11
CA ASP A 70 11.63 -7.96 -15.75
C ASP A 70 12.49 -7.00 -16.58
N ALA A 71 11.84 -6.06 -17.29
CA ALA A 71 12.53 -5.00 -18.01
C ALA A 71 13.31 -4.11 -17.03
N ALA A 72 12.68 -3.72 -15.91
CA ALA A 72 13.34 -2.97 -14.85
C ALA A 72 14.55 -3.71 -14.26
N ALA A 73 14.42 -5.01 -13.97
CA ALA A 73 15.48 -5.83 -13.39
C ALA A 73 16.71 -5.90 -14.32
N SER A 74 16.49 -6.02 -15.63
CA SER A 74 17.56 -6.03 -16.63
C SER A 74 18.35 -4.70 -16.71
N MET A 75 17.73 -3.59 -16.26
CA MET A 75 18.28 -2.24 -16.35
C MET A 75 18.89 -1.75 -15.03
N LEU A 76 18.89 -2.58 -13.97
CA LEU A 76 19.42 -2.20 -12.64
C LEU A 76 20.91 -1.87 -12.62
N GLU A 77 21.66 -2.27 -13.64
CA GLU A 77 23.07 -1.91 -13.80
C GLU A 77 23.26 -0.49 -14.33
N SER A 78 22.26 0.05 -15.04
CA SER A 78 22.30 1.39 -15.62
C SER A 78 22.07 2.47 -14.55
N GLU A 79 23.02 3.39 -14.41
CA GLU A 79 22.90 4.52 -13.49
C GLU A 79 21.75 5.46 -13.85
N GLU A 80 21.52 5.69 -15.15
CA GLU A 80 20.39 6.50 -15.63
C GLU A 80 19.05 5.92 -15.19
N PHE A 81 18.91 4.60 -15.23
CA PHE A 81 17.70 3.92 -14.77
C PHE A 81 17.53 4.05 -13.26
N LEU A 82 18.61 3.84 -12.50
CA LEU A 82 18.57 4.00 -11.03
C LEU A 82 18.20 5.42 -10.62
N GLN A 83 18.64 6.44 -11.36
CA GLN A 83 18.23 7.83 -11.12
C GLN A 83 16.73 8.04 -11.37
N LYS A 84 16.17 7.46 -12.44
CA LYS A 84 14.71 7.51 -12.69
C LYS A 84 13.89 6.85 -11.58
N VAL A 85 14.37 5.72 -11.07
CA VAL A 85 13.72 4.99 -9.96
C VAL A 85 13.86 5.76 -8.64
N HIS A 86 15.03 6.33 -8.38
CA HIS A 86 15.27 7.20 -7.23
C HIS A 86 14.33 8.40 -7.23
N HIS A 87 14.20 9.09 -8.37
CA HIS A 87 13.29 10.21 -8.54
C HIS A 87 11.86 9.82 -8.16
N ALA A 88 11.34 8.75 -8.76
CA ALA A 88 10.00 8.25 -8.45
C ALA A 88 9.81 7.92 -6.97
N LEU A 89 10.73 7.16 -6.37
CA LEU A 89 10.58 6.66 -4.99
C LEU A 89 10.75 7.72 -3.92
N LEU A 90 11.73 8.62 -4.09
CA LEU A 90 12.23 9.47 -3.03
C LEU A 90 12.00 10.96 -3.28
N GLU A 91 11.92 11.39 -4.53
CA GLU A 91 11.81 12.82 -4.86
C GLU A 91 10.35 13.25 -5.05
N ILE A 92 9.51 12.39 -5.62
CA ILE A 92 8.08 12.67 -5.78
C ILE A 92 7.35 12.46 -4.44
N HIS A 93 6.69 13.51 -3.97
CA HIS A 93 5.91 13.51 -2.74
C HIS A 93 4.46 13.89 -2.99
N LEU A 94 3.53 13.07 -2.52
CA LEU A 94 2.13 13.46 -2.36
C LEU A 94 2.00 14.39 -1.15
N GLU A 95 1.60 15.64 -1.34
CA GLU A 95 1.40 16.60 -0.26
C GLU A 95 -0.03 16.56 0.28
N GLU A 96 -1.01 16.59 -0.62
CA GLU A 96 -2.44 16.51 -0.31
C GLU A 96 -3.12 15.54 -1.27
N GLY A 97 -4.04 14.72 -0.75
CA GLY A 97 -4.75 13.73 -1.54
C GLY A 97 -5.38 12.65 -0.66
N ALA A 98 -5.65 11.49 -1.26
CA ALA A 98 -6.18 10.34 -0.53
C ALA A 98 -5.62 9.02 -1.07
N LEU A 99 -5.53 8.01 -0.20
CA LEU A 99 -5.25 6.63 -0.57
C LEU A 99 -6.55 5.83 -0.50
N VAL A 100 -6.95 5.17 -1.56
CA VAL A 100 -8.23 4.45 -1.64
C VAL A 100 -7.98 2.96 -1.61
N CYS A 101 -8.60 2.27 -0.67
CA CYS A 101 -8.58 0.82 -0.61
C CYS A 101 -9.28 0.23 -1.85
N PRO A 102 -8.65 -0.70 -2.59
CA PRO A 102 -9.25 -1.25 -3.81
C PRO A 102 -10.46 -2.14 -3.53
N GLU A 103 -10.53 -2.77 -2.35
CA GLU A 103 -11.61 -3.70 -1.98
C GLU A 103 -12.79 -2.98 -1.32
N THR A 104 -12.53 -2.13 -0.32
CA THR A 104 -13.59 -1.46 0.46
C THR A 104 -13.96 -0.08 -0.06
N GLY A 105 -13.13 0.51 -0.92
CA GLY A 105 -13.30 1.91 -1.36
C GLY A 105 -13.03 2.94 -0.27
N ARG A 106 -12.58 2.52 0.94
CA ARG A 106 -12.26 3.43 2.03
C ARG A 106 -11.12 4.36 1.64
N LYS A 107 -11.31 5.66 1.88
CA LYS A 107 -10.34 6.71 1.61
C LYS A 107 -9.54 7.07 2.85
N PHE A 108 -8.23 6.95 2.80
CA PHE A 108 -7.29 7.40 3.83
C PHE A 108 -6.72 8.76 3.41
N PRO A 109 -7.11 9.86 4.08
CA PRO A 109 -6.68 11.19 3.66
C PRO A 109 -5.18 11.38 3.92
N VAL A 110 -4.51 12.07 3.00
CA VAL A 110 -3.10 12.48 3.10
C VAL A 110 -3.08 13.99 3.23
N SER A 111 -2.54 14.49 4.33
CA SER A 111 -2.40 15.94 4.58
C SER A 111 -0.97 16.27 4.99
N LYS A 112 -0.41 17.33 4.40
CA LYS A 112 1.00 17.74 4.61
C LYS A 112 1.98 16.59 4.39
N GLY A 113 1.62 15.68 3.49
CA GLY A 113 2.37 14.49 3.17
C GLY A 113 2.38 13.39 4.24
N ILE A 114 1.50 13.44 5.23
CA ILE A 114 1.30 12.41 6.24
C ILE A 114 0.00 11.66 5.94
N PRO A 115 0.03 10.36 5.63
CA PRO A 115 -1.18 9.56 5.46
C PRO A 115 -1.82 9.26 6.81
N ASN A 116 -3.14 9.46 6.92
CA ASN A 116 -3.92 9.05 8.09
C ASN A 116 -4.56 7.68 7.84
N MET A 117 -3.95 6.64 8.44
CA MET A 117 -4.39 5.24 8.35
C MET A 117 -5.23 4.79 9.58
N LEU A 118 -5.71 5.73 10.41
CA LEU A 118 -6.54 5.40 11.56
C LEU A 118 -7.93 4.94 11.10
N LEU A 119 -8.40 3.86 11.72
CA LEU A 119 -9.74 3.31 11.54
C LEU A 119 -10.60 3.71 12.73
N HIS A 120 -11.91 3.85 12.49
CA HIS A 120 -12.88 3.99 13.58
C HIS A 120 -13.19 2.62 14.20
N GLU A 121 -13.67 2.61 15.45
CA GLU A 121 -13.98 1.39 16.21
C GLU A 121 -15.01 0.50 15.50
N ASP A 122 -15.92 1.09 14.72
CA ASP A 122 -16.91 0.37 13.91
C ASP A 122 -16.27 -0.26 12.65
N GLU A 123 -15.29 0.43 12.02
CA GLU A 123 -14.54 -0.07 10.86
C GLU A 123 -13.55 -1.20 11.24
N GLU A 124 -13.32 -1.39 12.53
CA GLU A 124 -12.61 -2.53 13.09
C GLU A 124 -13.47 -3.79 13.24
N LEU A 125 -14.80 -3.70 13.15
CA LEU A 125 -15.74 -4.78 13.45
C LEU A 125 -16.74 -5.11 12.34
N ASP A 126 -16.82 -4.30 11.29
CA ASP A 126 -17.80 -4.51 10.22
C ASP A 126 -17.32 -5.52 9.16
N ILE A 127 -17.40 -6.80 9.51
CA ILE A 127 -17.90 -7.81 8.56
C ILE A 127 -19.40 -7.90 8.83
N GLU A 128 -20.19 -6.93 8.35
CA GLU A 128 -21.61 -7.20 8.15
C GLU A 128 -21.71 -8.18 6.97
N ILE A 129 -21.96 -9.44 7.32
CA ILE A 129 -22.27 -10.55 6.42
C ILE A 129 -23.43 -10.09 5.52
N SER A 130 -23.13 -9.63 4.31
CA SER A 130 -24.16 -9.44 3.31
C SER A 130 -24.60 -10.83 2.82
N SER A 131 -25.79 -11.22 3.30
CA SER A 131 -26.63 -12.36 2.89
C SER A 131 -26.22 -13.77 3.39
N GLY A 132 -26.85 -14.21 4.49
CA GLY A 132 -26.85 -15.62 4.89
C GLY A 132 -27.44 -15.89 6.28
N ASN A 133 -28.74 -16.22 6.31
CA ASN A 133 -29.56 -16.86 7.36
C ASN A 133 -29.05 -16.93 8.82
N SER A 134 -29.95 -16.52 9.72
CA SER A 134 -29.85 -16.39 11.19
C SER A 134 -29.59 -17.68 12.00
N GLU A 135 -29.09 -18.77 11.42
CA GLU A 135 -28.87 -20.04 12.15
C GLU A 135 -27.37 -20.40 12.34
N GLU A 136 -26.44 -19.80 11.61
CA GLU A 136 -25.01 -20.14 11.69
C GLU A 136 -24.23 -19.48 12.84
N LEU A 137 -24.84 -18.52 13.56
CA LEU A 137 -24.20 -17.82 14.69
C LEU A 137 -24.00 -18.70 15.94
N SER A 138 -24.61 -19.89 16.01
CA SER A 138 -24.45 -20.80 17.16
C SER A 138 -23.20 -21.69 17.08
N LEU A 139 -22.64 -21.90 15.88
CA LEU A 139 -21.47 -22.76 15.68
C LEU A 139 -20.14 -22.02 15.86
N TYR A 140 -20.06 -20.74 15.51
CA TYR A 140 -18.80 -19.97 15.64
C TYR A 140 -18.50 -19.54 17.07
N LYS A 141 -19.52 -19.35 17.92
CA LYS A 141 -19.32 -19.09 19.35
C LYS A 141 -18.78 -20.30 20.12
N ASN A 142 -18.98 -21.51 19.62
CA ASN A 142 -18.48 -22.75 20.24
C ASN A 142 -17.05 -23.14 19.82
N ARG A 143 -16.51 -22.58 18.74
CA ARG A 143 -15.12 -22.86 18.34
C ARG A 143 -14.09 -21.95 19.01
N PHE A 144 -14.50 -20.77 19.48
CA PHE A 144 -13.63 -19.86 20.22
C PHE A 144 -13.46 -20.22 21.70
N LEU A 145 -14.39 -20.96 22.29
CA LEU A 145 -14.24 -21.48 23.66
C LEU A 145 -13.45 -22.80 23.73
N CYS A 146 -13.25 -23.50 22.61
CA CYS A 146 -12.53 -24.78 22.61
C CYS A 146 -11.00 -24.64 22.45
N ASN A 147 -10.49 -23.48 21.98
CA ASN A 147 -9.05 -23.26 21.77
C ASN A 147 -8.35 -22.48 22.90
N LEU A 148 -9.07 -22.11 23.97
CA LEU A 148 -8.47 -21.47 25.15
C LEU A 148 -8.24 -22.45 26.33
N PHE A 149 -8.49 -23.76 26.12
CA PHE A 149 -8.41 -24.77 27.17
C PHE A 149 -7.88 -26.11 26.61
N LEU A 150 -6.66 -26.12 26.03
CA LEU A 150 -5.83 -27.33 25.84
C LEU A 150 -4.45 -26.93 25.28
N CYS A 151 -3.65 -26.26 26.12
CA CYS A 151 -2.20 -26.33 26.05
C CYS A 151 -1.68 -26.48 27.48
N ASP A 152 -2.07 -27.59 28.11
CA ASP A 152 -1.37 -28.16 29.27
C ASP A 152 -1.20 -29.66 28.97
N GLN A 153 -0.10 -29.99 28.29
CA GLN A 153 0.77 -31.16 28.50
C GLN A 153 1.90 -31.19 27.47
#